data_AF-A0A4Q2YKQ5-F1
#
_entry.id   AF-A0A4Q2YKQ5-F1
#
_cell.length_a   1.000
_cell.length_b   1.000
_cell.length_c   1.000
_cell.angle_alpha   90.00
_cell.angle_beta   90.00
_cell.angle_gamma   90.00
#
_symmetry.space_group_name_H-M   'P 1'
#
loop_
_entity.id
_entity.type
_entity.pdbx_description
1 polymer ?
#
loop_
_entity_poly.entity_id
_entity_poly.type
_entity_poly.pdbx_seq_one_letter_code
_entity_poly.pdbx_strand_id
1 'polypeptide(L)'
;DGQARARVDGARHSLGTRIDTLGGWLSLLGRVGGPADPDFVDWLAVDRYDGREFDTGLHRHWLDPAKPIADVVYRPAQGVLVTSATLRNGGHGSGGWADADIRTGARHMESGVQHFAVPSPFDYARQSEVLIVTDIARGDLPALAGAYSRLIEASGGGALGLFSAIRRLRIVHSRIADRLARAGLPLYAQHVDPLDTGTLVDIFRADPLIRRADDFGQFVMLSPSFPSRLLSAFPEGTPIRRLPLDEAVNHVAAANVERRKSAYPAFSPS
;
A
#
# COMPACT_ATOMS: atom_id res chain seq x y z
N ASP A 1 21.11 44.28 -0.55
CA ASP A 1 20.41 44.07 0.73
C ASP A 1 19.56 42.80 0.65
N GLY A 2 20.05 41.69 1.20
CA GLY A 2 19.37 40.39 1.14
C GLY A 2 18.21 40.24 2.13
N GLN A 3 18.26 40.94 3.27
CA GLN A 3 17.21 40.86 4.29
C GLN A 3 15.95 41.62 3.90
N ALA A 4 16.08 42.77 3.23
CA ALA A 4 14.92 43.47 2.66
C ALA A 4 14.22 42.61 1.60
N ARG A 5 14.99 41.97 0.71
CA ARG A 5 14.45 41.09 -0.34
C ARG A 5 13.70 39.89 0.24
N ALA A 6 14.28 39.20 1.23
CA ALA A 6 13.63 38.07 1.90
C ALA A 6 12.29 38.45 2.57
N ARG A 7 12.19 39.65 3.17
CA ARG A 7 10.93 40.14 3.76
C ARG A 7 9.86 40.40 2.71
N VAL A 8 10.23 41.00 1.58
CA VAL A 8 9.32 41.24 0.45
C VAL A 8 8.85 39.92 -0.16
N ASP A 9 9.77 38.96 -0.37
CA ASP A 9 9.43 37.64 -0.92
C ASP A 9 8.49 36.86 0.03
N GLY A 10 8.73 36.92 1.34
CA GLY A 10 7.86 36.32 2.35
C GLY A 10 6.45 36.95 2.39
N ALA A 11 6.37 38.29 2.31
CA ALA A 11 5.08 38.98 2.23
C ALA A 11 4.32 38.63 0.94
N ARG A 12 5.01 38.60 -0.20
CA ARG A 12 4.43 38.20 -1.49
C ARG A 12 3.90 36.77 -1.45
N HIS A 13 4.66 35.84 -0.88
CA HIS A 13 4.24 34.44 -0.73
C HIS A 13 2.99 34.33 0.17
N SER A 14 2.99 35.00 1.33
CA SER A 14 1.85 35.02 2.25
C SER A 14 0.58 35.60 1.61
N LEU A 15 0.71 36.69 0.85
CA LEU A 15 -0.41 37.25 0.09
C LEU A 15 -0.90 36.29 -1.00
N GLY A 16 0.03 35.65 -1.73
CA GLY A 16 -0.29 34.62 -2.73
C GLY A 16 -1.15 33.50 -2.15
N THR A 17 -0.72 32.89 -1.04
CA THR A 17 -1.47 31.81 -0.39
C THR A 17 -2.89 32.22 0.01
N ARG A 18 -3.07 33.47 0.48
CA ARG A 18 -4.40 33.99 0.85
C ARG A 18 -5.28 34.23 -0.37
N ILE A 19 -4.71 34.78 -1.45
CA ILE A 19 -5.41 34.97 -2.72
C ILE A 19 -5.86 33.63 -3.27
N ASP A 20 -4.98 32.63 -3.28
CA ASP A 20 -5.30 31.27 -3.76
C ASP A 20 -6.42 30.63 -2.93
N THR A 21 -6.34 30.76 -1.60
CA THR A 21 -7.37 30.26 -0.67
C THR A 21 -8.73 30.92 -0.94
N LEU A 22 -8.76 32.26 -1.04
CA LEU A 22 -9.98 33.00 -1.32
C LEU A 22 -10.54 32.69 -2.71
N GLY A 23 -9.67 32.53 -3.70
CA GLY A 23 -10.04 32.13 -5.06
C GLY A 23 -10.73 30.77 -5.09
N GLY A 24 -10.22 29.81 -4.32
CA GLY A 24 -10.86 28.50 -4.12
C GLY A 24 -12.28 28.63 -3.57
N TRP A 25 -12.45 29.42 -2.50
CA TRP A 25 -13.77 29.67 -1.90
C TRP A 25 -14.73 30.38 -2.86
N LEU A 26 -14.27 31.39 -3.59
CA LEU A 26 -15.09 32.10 -4.58
C LEU A 26 -15.55 31.16 -5.70
N SER A 27 -14.65 30.32 -6.21
CA SER A 27 -14.96 29.32 -7.25
C SER A 27 -15.96 28.27 -6.78
N LEU A 28 -15.94 27.94 -5.49
CA LEU A 28 -16.83 26.96 -4.88
C LEU A 28 -18.21 27.59 -4.58
N LEU A 29 -18.25 28.80 -4.03
CA LEU A 29 -19.50 29.56 -3.79
C LEU A 29 -20.23 29.93 -5.07
N GLY A 30 -19.50 30.37 -6.11
CA GLY A 30 -20.08 30.74 -7.40
C GLY A 30 -20.79 29.59 -8.13
N ARG A 31 -20.62 28.36 -7.64
CA ARG A 31 -21.23 27.15 -8.24
C ARG A 31 -22.34 26.53 -7.39
N VAL A 32 -22.58 27.05 -6.18
CA VAL A 32 -23.73 26.62 -5.36
C VAL A 32 -25.02 26.97 -6.12
N GLY A 33 -25.69 25.95 -6.67
CA GLY A 33 -26.88 26.10 -7.50
C GLY A 33 -26.63 26.30 -9.01
N GLY A 34 -25.37 26.24 -9.47
CA GLY A 34 -24.99 26.30 -10.88
C GLY A 34 -24.78 24.90 -11.53
N PRO A 35 -24.46 24.84 -12.84
CA PRO A 35 -24.18 23.58 -13.53
C PRO A 35 -22.92 22.89 -12.98
N ALA A 36 -22.89 21.56 -13.08
CA ALA A 36 -21.71 20.76 -12.75
C ALA A 36 -20.54 21.11 -13.68
N ASP A 37 -19.32 21.10 -13.13
CA ASP A 37 -18.08 21.29 -13.86
C ASP A 37 -17.51 19.89 -14.05
N PRO A 38 -17.29 19.45 -15.30
CA PRO A 38 -16.85 18.09 -15.58
C PRO A 38 -15.49 17.75 -14.96
N ASP A 39 -14.69 18.75 -14.56
CA ASP A 39 -13.35 18.53 -14.03
C ASP A 39 -13.31 18.33 -12.50
N PHE A 40 -14.42 18.57 -11.81
CA PHE A 40 -14.49 18.56 -10.36
C PHE A 40 -15.66 17.74 -9.81
N VAL A 41 -15.46 17.22 -8.61
CA VAL A 41 -16.51 16.64 -7.76
C VAL A 41 -16.65 17.52 -6.53
N ASP A 42 -17.89 17.98 -6.31
CA ASP A 42 -18.24 18.88 -5.20
C ASP A 42 -19.23 18.16 -4.27
N TRP A 43 -19.04 18.24 -2.95
CA TRP A 43 -19.99 17.70 -1.99
C TRP A 43 -19.96 18.42 -0.64
N LEU A 44 -21.10 18.46 0.04
CA LEU A 44 -21.20 18.90 1.43
C LEU A 44 -20.99 17.69 2.35
N ALA A 45 -20.01 17.75 3.24
CA ALA A 45 -19.76 16.76 4.27
C ALA A 45 -20.20 17.29 5.63
N VAL A 46 -20.77 16.42 6.45
CA VAL A 46 -21.06 16.67 7.86
C VAL A 46 -20.33 15.60 8.65
N ASP A 47 -19.32 16.02 9.42
CA ASP A 47 -18.58 15.11 10.26
C ASP A 47 -19.34 14.84 11.56
N ARG A 48 -19.54 13.56 11.82
CA ARG A 48 -20.31 13.07 12.96
C ARG A 48 -19.44 12.17 13.82
N TYR A 49 -19.46 12.39 15.13
CA TYR A 49 -18.85 11.51 16.11
C TYR A 49 -19.88 11.22 17.21
N ASP A 50 -20.12 9.93 17.46
CA ASP A 50 -21.06 9.46 18.47
C ASP A 50 -22.46 10.10 18.37
N GLY A 51 -22.98 10.19 17.14
CA GLY A 51 -24.30 10.77 16.86
C GLY A 51 -24.38 12.30 16.95
N ARG A 52 -23.28 12.99 17.29
CA ARG A 52 -23.19 14.45 17.30
C ARG A 52 -22.50 14.97 16.05
N GLU A 53 -23.11 15.97 15.43
CA GLU A 53 -22.52 16.74 14.33
C GLU A 53 -21.59 17.79 14.95
N PHE A 54 -20.33 17.82 14.55
CA PHE A 54 -19.36 18.77 15.11
C PHE A 54 -18.63 19.60 14.05
N ASP A 55 -18.67 19.19 12.79
CA ASP A 55 -18.11 19.97 11.68
C ASP A 55 -18.96 19.81 10.41
N THR A 56 -18.94 20.82 9.55
CA THR A 56 -19.58 20.82 8.25
C THR A 56 -18.70 21.56 7.25
N GLY A 57 -18.35 20.88 6.15
CA GLY A 57 -17.46 21.39 5.13
C GLY A 57 -18.05 21.22 3.74
N LEU A 58 -17.79 22.18 2.85
CA LEU A 58 -18.03 22.03 1.43
C LEU A 58 -16.69 21.71 0.76
N HIS A 59 -16.63 20.56 0.11
CA HIS A 59 -15.41 20.01 -0.49
C HIS A 59 -15.49 20.10 -2.01
N ARG A 60 -14.34 20.39 -2.63
CA ARG A 60 -14.12 20.30 -4.07
C ARG A 60 -12.84 19.53 -4.33
N HIS A 61 -12.91 18.51 -5.16
CA HIS A 61 -11.76 17.73 -5.60
C HIS A 61 -11.73 17.62 -7.11
N TRP A 62 -10.54 17.60 -7.69
CA TRP A 62 -10.36 17.26 -9.10
C TRP A 62 -10.88 15.84 -9.34
N LEU A 63 -11.72 15.68 -10.36
CA LEU A 63 -12.09 14.35 -10.86
C LEU A 63 -10.85 13.66 -11.46
N ASP A 64 -10.00 14.45 -12.11
CA ASP A 64 -8.71 14.02 -12.64
C ASP A 64 -7.55 14.81 -12.00
N PRO A 65 -6.94 14.29 -10.93
CA PRO A 65 -5.87 14.99 -10.23
C PRO A 65 -4.58 15.09 -11.07
N ALA A 66 -4.49 14.38 -12.20
CA ALA A 66 -3.30 14.40 -13.03
C ALA A 66 -3.25 15.64 -13.95
N LYS A 67 -4.38 16.31 -14.19
CA LYS A 67 -4.45 17.58 -14.93
C LYS A 67 -3.60 18.69 -14.31
N PRO A 68 -3.79 19.06 -13.03
CA PRO A 68 -2.95 20.10 -12.41
C PRO A 68 -1.47 19.69 -12.33
N ILE A 69 -1.17 18.39 -12.17
CA ILE A 69 0.22 17.90 -12.21
C ILE A 69 0.83 18.14 -13.59
N ALA A 70 0.13 17.77 -14.67
CA ALA A 70 0.61 18.00 -16.02
C ALA A 70 0.86 19.49 -16.29
N ASP A 71 -0.06 20.33 -15.83
CA ASP A 71 -0.01 21.77 -16.03
C ASP A 71 1.13 22.47 -15.31
N VAL A 72 1.38 22.08 -14.06
CA VAL A 72 2.31 22.76 -13.16
C VAL A 72 3.69 22.12 -13.20
N VAL A 73 3.76 20.79 -13.38
CA VAL A 73 5.01 20.01 -13.30
C VAL A 73 5.52 19.63 -14.69
N TYR A 74 4.67 19.07 -15.56
CA TYR A 74 5.14 18.52 -16.83
C TYR A 74 5.31 19.59 -17.91
N ARG A 75 4.37 20.52 -18.04
CA ARG A 75 4.40 21.60 -19.05
C ARG A 75 5.69 22.43 -19.03
N PRO A 76 6.22 22.90 -17.88
CA PRO A 76 7.47 23.66 -17.88
C PRO A 76 8.73 22.78 -17.97
N ALA A 77 8.61 21.45 -17.87
CA ALA A 77 9.76 20.55 -17.88
C ALA A 77 10.22 20.26 -19.31
N GLN A 78 11.54 20.23 -19.52
CA GLN A 78 12.15 19.85 -20.80
C GLN A 78 12.02 18.34 -21.09
N GLY A 79 11.82 17.52 -20.05
CA GLY A 79 11.61 16.08 -20.15
C GLY A 79 11.23 15.49 -18.80
N VAL A 80 10.45 14.41 -18.81
CA VAL A 80 9.93 13.75 -17.60
C VAL A 80 10.19 12.25 -17.70
N LEU A 81 10.76 11.67 -16.65
CA LEU A 81 10.90 10.23 -16.49
C LEU A 81 10.11 9.79 -15.26
N VAL A 82 9.10 8.95 -15.47
CA VAL A 82 8.32 8.33 -14.39
C VAL A 82 8.70 6.85 -14.32
N THR A 83 9.15 6.40 -13.15
CA THR A 83 9.54 5.01 -12.92
C THR A 83 8.89 4.46 -11.65
N SER A 84 8.43 3.23 -11.71
CA SER A 84 7.99 2.45 -10.56
C SER A 84 7.99 0.97 -10.93
N ALA A 85 8.18 0.11 -9.93
CA ALA A 85 8.13 -1.34 -10.10
C ALA A 85 6.74 -1.85 -10.52
N THR A 86 5.68 -1.03 -10.36
CA THR A 86 4.28 -1.46 -10.49
C THR A 86 3.43 -0.51 -11.34
N LEU A 87 4.01 0.21 -12.29
CA LEU A 87 3.23 1.10 -13.18
C LEU A 87 2.20 0.33 -14.03
N ARG A 88 2.61 -0.83 -14.56
CA ARG A 88 1.77 -1.64 -15.45
C ARG A 88 0.80 -2.48 -14.63
N ASN A 89 -0.47 -2.48 -15.01
CA ASN A 89 -1.44 -3.40 -14.42
C ASN A 89 -1.24 -4.80 -15.05
N GLY A 90 -1.07 -5.84 -14.22
CA GLY A 90 -0.60 -7.18 -14.60
C GLY A 90 -1.54 -8.06 -15.43
N GLY A 91 -2.59 -7.50 -16.05
CA GLY A 91 -3.48 -8.28 -16.92
C GLY A 91 -2.84 -8.55 -18.28
N HIS A 92 -2.73 -9.81 -18.70
CA HIS A 92 -2.32 -10.18 -20.05
C HIS A 92 -3.31 -9.60 -21.08
N GLY A 93 -2.92 -8.51 -21.74
CA GLY A 93 -3.65 -7.84 -22.81
C GLY A 93 -2.89 -6.59 -23.27
N SER A 94 -3.08 -6.18 -24.53
CA SER A 94 -2.40 -5.06 -25.20
C SER A 94 -2.71 -3.66 -24.64
N GLY A 95 -3.16 -3.55 -23.39
CA GLY A 95 -3.62 -2.31 -22.73
C GLY A 95 -2.94 -1.99 -21.40
N GLY A 96 -1.81 -2.62 -21.05
CA GLY A 96 -1.20 -2.52 -19.72
C GLY A 96 -0.76 -1.11 -19.27
N TRP A 97 -0.59 -0.17 -20.22
CA TRP A 97 -0.14 1.20 -19.94
C TRP A 97 -1.27 2.21 -19.76
N ALA A 98 -2.50 1.91 -20.18
CA ALA A 98 -3.61 2.87 -20.10
C ALA A 98 -3.87 3.33 -18.66
N ASP A 99 -3.88 2.40 -17.71
CA ASP A 99 -4.02 2.71 -16.28
C ASP A 99 -2.83 3.53 -15.76
N ALA A 100 -1.61 3.21 -16.22
CA ALA A 100 -0.41 3.96 -15.87
C ALA A 100 -0.49 5.40 -16.41
N ASP A 101 -0.96 5.57 -17.64
CA ASP A 101 -1.06 6.87 -18.30
C ASP A 101 -2.10 7.77 -17.64
N ILE A 102 -3.21 7.18 -17.18
CA ILE A 102 -4.23 7.87 -16.40
C ILE A 102 -3.64 8.31 -15.05
N ARG A 103 -3.01 7.40 -14.31
CA ARG A 103 -2.50 7.67 -12.95
C ARG A 103 -1.32 8.62 -12.91
N THR A 104 -0.45 8.55 -13.91
CA THR A 104 0.75 9.40 -14.01
C THR A 104 0.44 10.74 -14.66
N GLY A 105 -0.68 10.88 -15.36
CA GLY A 105 -0.99 12.07 -16.15
C GLY A 105 -0.30 12.12 -17.50
N ALA A 106 0.34 11.03 -17.92
CA ALA A 106 0.96 10.90 -19.24
C ALA A 106 -0.03 11.24 -20.38
N ARG A 107 -1.33 10.96 -20.19
CA ARG A 107 -2.39 11.31 -21.14
C ARG A 107 -2.58 12.81 -21.39
N HIS A 108 -2.08 13.66 -20.49
CA HIS A 108 -2.18 15.12 -20.60
C HIS A 108 -0.93 15.75 -21.19
N MET A 109 0.05 14.94 -21.61
CA MET A 109 1.24 15.42 -22.30
C MET A 109 0.93 15.67 -23.78
N GLU A 110 1.37 16.80 -24.30
CA GLU A 110 1.22 17.15 -25.72
C GLU A 110 2.13 16.30 -26.62
N SER A 111 3.29 15.89 -26.11
CA SER A 111 4.20 14.98 -26.78
C SER A 111 3.82 13.51 -26.51
N GLY A 112 4.01 12.66 -27.52
CA GLY A 112 3.80 11.22 -27.36
C GLY A 112 4.70 10.63 -26.26
N VAL A 113 4.16 9.71 -25.46
CA VAL A 113 4.84 9.10 -24.32
C VAL A 113 5.49 7.79 -24.73
N GLN A 114 6.74 7.60 -24.33
CA GLN A 114 7.45 6.33 -24.52
C GLN A 114 7.30 5.44 -23.29
N HIS A 115 6.93 4.19 -23.53
CA HIS A 115 6.77 3.19 -22.49
C HIS A 115 7.89 2.16 -22.51
N PHE A 116 8.39 1.81 -21.34
CA PHE A 116 9.45 0.83 -21.17
C PHE A 116 9.17 -0.04 -19.95
N ALA A 117 9.26 -1.36 -20.11
CA ALA A 117 9.09 -2.32 -19.01
C ALA A 117 10.23 -3.33 -19.03
N VAL A 118 10.74 -3.65 -17.83
CA VAL A 118 11.75 -4.69 -17.61
C VAL A 118 11.09 -5.84 -16.86
N PRO A 119 11.24 -7.10 -17.29
CA PRO A 119 10.76 -8.23 -16.52
C PRO A 119 11.49 -8.33 -15.19
N SER A 120 10.80 -8.90 -14.19
CA SER A 120 11.42 -9.17 -12.90
C SER A 120 12.57 -10.19 -13.06
N PRO A 121 13.70 -10.00 -12.36
CA PRO A 121 14.81 -10.97 -12.40
C PRO A 121 14.56 -12.22 -11.53
N PHE A 122 13.47 -12.26 -10.76
CA PHE A 122 13.19 -13.34 -9.79
C PHE A 122 12.41 -14.50 -10.41
N ASP A 123 12.74 -15.73 -10.01
CA ASP A 123 12.04 -16.95 -10.39
C ASP A 123 10.88 -17.21 -9.42
N TYR A 124 9.76 -16.52 -9.62
CA TYR A 124 8.60 -16.63 -8.73
C TYR A 124 8.00 -18.03 -8.65
N ALA A 125 8.21 -18.88 -9.66
CA ALA A 125 7.73 -20.27 -9.65
C ALA A 125 8.46 -21.12 -8.60
N ARG A 126 9.73 -20.79 -8.32
CA ARG A 126 10.56 -21.48 -7.32
C ARG A 126 10.75 -20.70 -6.02
N GLN A 127 10.64 -19.37 -6.09
CA GLN A 127 10.95 -18.47 -4.99
C GLN A 127 9.70 -17.93 -4.28
N SER A 128 8.50 -18.25 -4.74
CA SER A 128 7.29 -17.80 -4.04
C SER A 128 6.12 -18.76 -4.20
N GLU A 129 5.14 -18.65 -3.30
CA GLU A 129 3.83 -19.26 -3.48
C GLU A 129 2.73 -18.45 -2.78
N VAL A 130 1.49 -18.65 -3.22
CA VAL A 130 0.29 -18.06 -2.66
C VAL A 130 -0.58 -19.16 -2.06
N LEU A 131 -0.86 -19.06 -0.76
CA LEU A 131 -1.77 -19.95 -0.04
C LEU A 131 -3.06 -19.18 0.28
N ILE A 132 -4.20 -19.70 -0.15
CA ILE A 132 -5.51 -19.12 0.10
C ILE A 132 -6.25 -20.02 1.09
N VAL A 133 -6.46 -19.51 2.29
CA VAL A 133 -7.14 -20.24 3.36
C VAL A 133 -8.65 -20.23 3.13
N THR A 134 -9.27 -21.41 3.08
CA THR A 134 -10.66 -21.58 2.63
C THR A 134 -11.70 -21.69 3.75
N ASP A 135 -11.27 -21.86 5.00
CA ASP A 135 -12.10 -22.30 6.13
C ASP A 135 -12.20 -21.26 7.27
N ILE A 136 -11.88 -19.99 7.00
CA ILE A 136 -12.09 -18.88 7.95
C ILE A 136 -13.31 -18.07 7.55
N ALA A 137 -14.37 -18.13 8.36
CA ALA A 137 -15.60 -17.39 8.09
C ALA A 137 -15.38 -15.87 8.02
N ARG A 138 -16.06 -15.21 7.08
CA ARG A 138 -15.95 -13.75 6.89
C ARG A 138 -16.47 -13.03 8.13
N GLY A 139 -15.63 -12.16 8.71
CA GLY A 139 -15.99 -11.37 9.89
C GLY A 139 -15.74 -12.08 11.22
N ASP A 140 -15.33 -13.35 11.20
CA ASP A 140 -14.90 -14.06 12.41
C ASP A 140 -13.51 -13.57 12.85
N LEU A 141 -13.51 -12.53 13.68
CA LEU A 141 -12.29 -11.92 14.22
C LEU A 141 -11.51 -12.86 15.15
N PRO A 142 -12.14 -13.64 16.05
CA PRO A 142 -11.45 -14.68 16.80
C PRO A 142 -10.72 -15.70 15.92
N ALA A 143 -11.38 -16.28 14.91
CA ALA A 143 -10.75 -17.25 14.02
C ALA A 143 -9.62 -16.62 13.20
N LEU A 144 -9.82 -15.40 12.70
CA LEU A 144 -8.77 -14.64 12.00
C LEU A 144 -7.53 -14.39 12.87
N ALA A 145 -7.74 -14.02 14.14
CA ALA A 145 -6.63 -13.82 15.09
C ALA A 145 -5.90 -15.15 15.36
N GLY A 146 -6.63 -16.24 15.56
CA GLY A 146 -6.04 -17.58 15.70
C GLY A 146 -5.21 -18.00 14.48
N ALA A 147 -5.71 -17.74 13.27
CA ALA A 147 -5.00 -18.01 12.03
C ALA A 147 -3.68 -17.21 11.92
N TYR A 148 -3.72 -15.90 12.19
CA TYR A 148 -2.52 -15.07 12.24
C TYR A 148 -1.49 -15.61 13.24
N SER A 149 -1.92 -15.93 14.48
CA SER A 149 -1.03 -16.47 15.50
C SER A 149 -0.33 -17.75 15.03
N ARG A 150 -1.09 -18.72 14.49
CA ARG A 150 -0.55 -20.00 14.05
C ARG A 150 0.40 -19.89 12.86
N LEU A 151 0.10 -19.01 11.90
CA LEU A 151 0.96 -18.80 10.73
C LEU A 151 2.25 -18.06 11.09
N ILE A 152 2.18 -17.07 11.99
CA ILE A 152 3.36 -16.37 12.50
C ILE A 152 4.25 -17.35 13.29
N GLU A 153 3.66 -18.15 14.18
CA GLU A 153 4.37 -19.22 14.90
C GLU A 153 5.05 -20.21 13.93
N ALA A 154 4.33 -20.68 12.89
CA ALA A 154 4.88 -21.59 11.88
C ALA A 154 6.04 -20.96 11.07
N SER A 155 5.94 -19.67 10.75
CA SER A 155 7.01 -18.94 10.06
C SER A 155 8.24 -18.70 10.95
N GLY A 156 8.09 -18.77 12.27
CA GLY A 156 9.17 -18.53 13.22
C GLY A 156 9.73 -17.10 13.20
N GLY A 157 8.95 -16.12 12.74
CA GLY A 157 9.35 -14.70 12.63
C GLY A 157 9.39 -14.20 11.18
N GLY A 158 9.70 -12.90 10.99
CA GLY A 158 9.82 -12.29 9.65
C GLY A 158 8.51 -12.22 8.84
N ALA A 159 7.36 -12.32 9.51
CA ALA A 159 6.04 -12.25 8.89
C ALA A 159 5.51 -10.80 8.84
N LEU A 160 4.83 -10.46 7.74
CA LEU A 160 4.15 -9.18 7.58
C LEU A 160 2.64 -9.40 7.46
N GLY A 161 1.88 -8.87 8.44
CA GLY A 161 0.42 -8.91 8.43
C GLY A 161 -0.19 -7.65 7.82
N LEU A 162 -0.89 -7.80 6.69
CA LEU A 162 -1.55 -6.68 6.02
C LEU A 162 -3.06 -6.66 6.32
N PHE A 163 -3.56 -5.47 6.68
CA PHE A 163 -4.97 -5.26 6.98
C PHE A 163 -5.53 -4.11 6.14
N SER A 164 -6.71 -4.33 5.55
CA SER A 164 -7.43 -3.27 4.85
C SER A 164 -8.15 -2.28 5.78
N ALA A 165 -8.20 -2.57 7.09
CA ALA A 165 -8.91 -1.77 8.07
C ALA A 165 -8.16 -1.71 9.40
N ILE A 166 -7.83 -0.49 9.83
CA ILE A 166 -7.11 -0.22 11.09
C ILE A 166 -7.85 -0.81 12.30
N ARG A 167 -9.18 -0.73 12.34
CA ARG A 167 -9.98 -1.34 13.42
C ARG A 167 -9.75 -2.85 13.52
N ARG A 168 -9.65 -3.54 12.39
CA ARG A 168 -9.41 -5.00 12.36
C ARG A 168 -8.00 -5.33 12.83
N LEU A 169 -7.01 -4.57 12.38
CA LEU A 169 -5.62 -4.66 12.85
C LEU A 169 -5.57 -4.57 14.38
N ARG A 170 -6.16 -3.53 14.97
CA ARG A 170 -6.15 -3.29 16.43
C ARG A 170 -6.74 -4.47 17.23
N ILE A 171 -7.88 -5.02 16.78
CA ILE A 171 -8.55 -6.14 17.45
C ILE A 171 -7.74 -7.44 17.34
N VAL A 172 -7.15 -7.72 16.17
CA VAL A 172 -6.32 -8.91 16.01
C VAL A 172 -5.04 -8.79 16.83
N HIS A 173 -4.35 -7.65 16.73
CA HIS A 173 -3.14 -7.36 17.49
C HIS A 173 -3.34 -7.56 19.00
N SER A 174 -4.39 -6.95 19.58
CA SER A 174 -4.65 -7.07 21.02
C SER A 174 -4.93 -8.50 21.49
N ARG A 175 -5.32 -9.41 20.59
CA ARG A 175 -5.60 -10.82 20.93
C ARG A 175 -4.36 -11.70 20.91
N ILE A 176 -3.35 -11.35 20.11
CA ILE A 176 -2.21 -12.24 19.83
C ILE A 176 -0.88 -11.70 20.32
N ALA A 177 -0.75 -10.39 20.57
CA ALA A 177 0.51 -9.74 20.94
C ALA A 177 1.19 -10.40 22.15
N ASP A 178 0.49 -10.52 23.29
CA ASP A 178 1.07 -11.10 24.51
C ASP A 178 1.50 -12.55 24.33
N ARG A 179 0.72 -13.33 23.58
CA ARG A 179 1.01 -14.74 23.31
C ARG A 179 2.29 -14.87 22.47
N LEU A 180 2.37 -14.12 21.37
CA LEU A 180 3.50 -14.19 20.45
C LEU A 180 4.77 -13.60 21.06
N ALA A 181 4.65 -12.52 21.85
CA ALA A 181 5.78 -11.98 22.60
C ALA A 181 6.39 -13.01 23.57
N ARG A 182 5.56 -13.78 24.30
CA ARG A 182 6.04 -14.88 25.14
C ARG A 182 6.70 -16.01 24.36
N ALA A 183 6.35 -16.18 23.09
CA ALA A 183 6.99 -17.13 22.17
C ALA A 183 8.25 -16.57 21.50
N GLY A 184 8.70 -15.36 21.86
CA GLY A 184 9.86 -14.71 21.24
C GLY A 184 9.57 -14.08 19.87
N LEU A 185 8.30 -13.86 19.54
CA LEU A 185 7.84 -13.30 18.27
C LEU A 185 7.09 -11.99 18.53
N PRO A 186 7.77 -10.90 18.92
CA PRO A 186 7.12 -9.62 19.18
C PRO A 186 6.44 -9.10 17.91
N LEU A 187 5.25 -8.51 18.08
CA LEU A 187 4.55 -7.84 17.00
C LEU A 187 4.83 -6.35 17.06
N TYR A 188 5.01 -5.76 15.88
CA TYR A 188 5.12 -4.32 15.70
C TYR A 188 4.03 -3.89 14.72
N ALA A 189 3.22 -2.90 15.09
CA ALA A 189 2.06 -2.48 14.31
C ALA A 189 1.96 -0.97 14.20
N GLN A 190 2.00 -0.50 12.95
CA GLN A 190 1.64 0.86 12.58
C GLN A 190 0.20 1.15 13.05
N HIS A 191 -0.01 2.27 13.75
CA HIS A 191 -1.27 2.69 14.40
C HIS A 191 -1.62 2.02 15.75
N VAL A 192 -0.77 1.13 16.27
CA VAL A 192 -0.89 0.62 17.65
C VAL A 192 0.27 1.12 18.50
N ASP A 193 1.49 1.01 17.96
CA ASP A 193 2.70 1.44 18.64
C ASP A 193 2.98 2.93 18.33
N PRO A 194 3.64 3.66 19.25
CA PRO A 194 4.07 5.05 19.04
C PRO A 194 5.34 5.10 18.15
N LEU A 195 5.39 4.28 17.11
CA LEU A 195 6.50 4.18 16.18
C LEU A 195 6.05 4.72 14.82
N ASP A 196 6.88 5.54 14.19
CA ASP A 196 6.68 5.91 12.80
C ASP A 196 7.01 4.74 11.86
N THR A 197 6.51 4.82 10.63
CA THR A 197 6.69 3.77 9.62
C THR A 197 8.16 3.52 9.27
N GLY A 198 9.01 4.56 9.29
CA GLY A 198 10.44 4.44 9.03
C GLY A 198 11.11 3.57 10.09
N THR A 199 10.85 3.87 11.36
CA THR A 199 11.35 3.08 12.49
C THR A 199 10.89 1.62 12.43
N LEU A 200 9.62 1.35 12.06
CA LEU A 200 9.12 -0.02 11.88
C LEU A 200 9.86 -0.77 10.77
N VAL A 201 10.11 -0.10 9.64
CA VAL A 201 10.87 -0.67 8.54
C VAL A 201 12.31 -0.94 8.94
N ASP A 202 12.93 -0.06 9.73
CA ASP A 202 14.31 -0.23 10.19
C ASP A 202 14.43 -1.38 11.18
N ILE A 203 13.48 -1.54 12.11
CA ILE A 203 13.40 -2.73 12.99
C ILE A 203 13.26 -4.00 12.15
N PHE A 204 12.37 -4.00 11.17
CA PHE A 204 12.21 -5.14 10.26
C PHE A 204 13.46 -5.40 9.42
N ARG A 205 14.20 -4.35 9.04
CA ARG A 205 15.48 -4.42 8.30
C ARG A 205 16.71 -4.72 9.17
N ALA A 206 16.58 -4.73 10.49
CA ALA A 206 17.63 -5.20 11.39
C ALA A 206 17.49 -6.70 11.70
N ASP A 207 16.34 -7.31 11.40
CA ASP A 207 16.08 -8.73 11.66
C ASP A 207 16.93 -9.62 10.73
N PRO A 208 17.78 -10.53 11.24
CA PRO A 208 18.59 -11.43 10.42
C PRO A 208 17.77 -12.36 9.49
N LEU A 209 16.44 -12.40 9.66
CA LEU A 209 15.49 -13.10 8.78
C LEU A 209 15.14 -12.34 7.48
N ILE A 210 15.76 -11.19 7.19
CA ILE A 210 15.50 -10.42 5.96
C ILE A 210 15.90 -11.18 4.70
N ARG A 211 15.03 -11.05 3.70
CA ARG A 211 15.08 -11.81 2.46
C ARG A 211 16.22 -11.37 1.56
N ARG A 212 17.02 -12.35 1.12
CA ARG A 212 18.01 -12.21 0.04
C ARG A 212 17.34 -12.44 -1.32
N ALA A 213 18.06 -12.11 -2.39
CA ALA A 213 17.56 -12.25 -3.77
C ALA A 213 17.22 -13.71 -4.15
N ASP A 214 17.82 -14.68 -3.46
CA ASP A 214 17.61 -16.12 -3.59
C ASP A 214 16.60 -16.69 -2.57
N ASP A 215 16.01 -15.85 -1.72
CA ASP A 215 15.12 -16.31 -0.64
C ASP A 215 13.72 -16.66 -1.16
N PHE A 216 13.02 -17.51 -0.39
CA PHE A 216 11.68 -17.98 -0.69
C PHE A 216 10.62 -17.19 0.09
N GLY A 217 9.49 -16.90 -0.55
CA GLY A 217 8.42 -16.09 0.01
C GLY A 217 7.03 -16.71 -0.09
N GLN A 218 6.38 -16.91 1.05
CA GLN A 218 4.98 -17.34 1.09
C GLN A 218 4.05 -16.14 1.32
N PHE A 219 2.97 -16.07 0.54
CA PHE A 219 1.88 -15.10 0.69
C PHE A 219 0.62 -15.84 1.11
N VAL A 220 0.12 -15.56 2.32
CA VAL A 220 -1.06 -16.25 2.87
C VAL A 220 -2.25 -15.31 2.89
N MET A 221 -3.32 -15.70 2.20
CA MET A 221 -4.58 -14.97 2.14
C MET A 221 -5.60 -15.59 3.08
N LEU A 222 -5.94 -14.88 4.17
CA LEU A 222 -6.90 -15.30 5.20
C LEU A 222 -8.35 -14.91 4.90
N SER A 223 -8.72 -14.93 3.62
CA SER A 223 -10.07 -14.60 3.18
C SER A 223 -10.53 -15.63 2.16
N PRO A 224 -11.51 -16.50 2.48
CA PRO A 224 -12.02 -17.50 1.55
C PRO A 224 -12.68 -16.87 0.31
N SER A 225 -13.13 -15.61 0.43
CA SER A 225 -13.72 -14.84 -0.68
C SER A 225 -12.69 -14.17 -1.59
N PHE A 226 -11.42 -14.62 -1.62
CA PHE A 226 -10.41 -14.04 -2.51
C PHE A 226 -10.85 -14.20 -3.97
N PRO A 227 -11.16 -13.10 -4.69
CA PRO A 227 -11.69 -13.17 -6.04
C PRO A 227 -10.65 -13.76 -6.99
N SER A 228 -11.05 -14.71 -7.84
CA SER A 228 -10.16 -15.30 -8.85
C SER A 228 -9.57 -14.26 -9.80
N ARG A 229 -10.32 -13.18 -10.09
CA ARG A 229 -9.85 -12.03 -10.88
C ARG A 229 -8.64 -11.29 -10.29
N LEU A 230 -8.34 -11.46 -9.00
CA LEU A 230 -7.16 -10.88 -8.37
C LEU A 230 -5.95 -11.82 -8.41
N LEU A 231 -6.10 -13.05 -8.89
CA LEU A 231 -4.98 -13.99 -9.03
C LEU A 231 -4.01 -13.56 -10.13
N SER A 232 -4.48 -12.86 -11.16
CA SER A 232 -3.63 -12.26 -12.18
C SER A 232 -2.80 -11.07 -11.69
N ALA A 233 -2.95 -10.66 -10.42
CA ALA A 233 -2.08 -9.66 -9.81
C ALA A 233 -0.74 -10.25 -9.34
N PHE A 234 -0.65 -11.57 -9.20
CA PHE A 234 0.61 -12.23 -8.86
C PHE A 234 1.48 -12.43 -10.09
N PRO A 235 2.82 -12.41 -9.94
CA PRO A 235 3.73 -12.68 -11.05
C PRO A 235 3.43 -14.02 -11.73
N GLU A 236 3.64 -14.07 -13.04
CA GLU A 236 3.46 -15.29 -13.84
C GLU A 236 4.30 -16.44 -13.27
N GLY A 237 3.71 -17.64 -13.24
CA GLY A 237 4.35 -18.84 -12.71
C GLY A 237 4.26 -18.99 -11.18
N THR A 238 3.78 -17.98 -10.43
CA THR A 238 3.59 -18.11 -8.97
C THR A 238 2.57 -19.20 -8.66
N PRO A 239 2.93 -20.28 -7.94
CA PRO A 239 2.00 -21.33 -7.54
C PRO A 239 0.92 -20.78 -6.61
N ILE A 240 -0.34 -21.16 -6.87
CA ILE A 240 -1.49 -20.75 -6.06
C ILE A 240 -2.20 -22.00 -5.55
N ARG A 241 -2.39 -22.09 -4.24
CA ARG A 241 -3.06 -23.22 -3.59
C ARG A 241 -4.21 -22.71 -2.74
N ARG A 242 -5.35 -23.42 -2.79
CA ARG A 242 -6.50 -23.20 -1.91
C ARG A 242 -6.60 -24.37 -0.96
N LEU A 243 -6.53 -24.11 0.33
CA LEU A 243 -6.43 -25.17 1.34
C LEU A 243 -6.98 -24.72 2.71
N PRO A 244 -7.36 -25.65 3.58
CA PRO A 244 -7.71 -25.36 4.98
C PRO A 244 -6.54 -24.73 5.76
N LEU A 245 -6.85 -24.04 6.86
CA LEU A 245 -5.86 -23.35 7.69
C LEU A 245 -4.79 -24.32 8.21
N ASP A 246 -5.18 -25.53 8.63
CA ASP A 246 -4.24 -26.53 9.17
C ASP A 246 -3.19 -26.95 8.15
N GLU A 247 -3.60 -27.16 6.90
CA GLU A 247 -2.68 -27.46 5.81
C GLU A 247 -1.76 -26.26 5.51
N ALA A 248 -2.26 -25.02 5.63
CA ALA A 248 -1.49 -23.82 5.33
C ALA A 248 -0.39 -23.63 6.37
N VAL A 249 -0.73 -23.85 7.64
CA VAL A 249 0.22 -23.82 8.75
C VAL A 249 1.31 -24.89 8.55
N ASN A 250 0.94 -26.10 8.14
CA ASN A 250 1.92 -27.16 7.86
C ASN A 250 2.84 -26.81 6.67
N HIS A 251 2.28 -26.24 5.61
CA HIS A 251 3.05 -25.75 4.46
C HIS A 251 4.05 -24.66 4.85
N VAL A 252 3.63 -23.69 5.66
CA VAL A 252 4.51 -22.62 6.16
C VAL A 252 5.61 -23.17 7.05
N ALA A 253 5.27 -24.07 7.97
CA ALA A 253 6.25 -24.69 8.86
C ALA A 253 7.30 -25.51 8.08
N ALA A 254 6.86 -26.30 7.08
CA ALA A 254 7.76 -27.11 6.26
C ALA A 254 8.74 -26.24 5.45
N ALA A 255 8.24 -25.16 4.82
CA ALA A 255 9.09 -24.23 4.08
C ALA A 255 10.13 -23.54 4.98
N ASN A 256 9.74 -23.16 6.21
CA ASN A 256 10.65 -22.56 7.18
C ASN A 256 11.77 -23.52 7.62
N VAL A 257 11.46 -24.80 7.82
CA VAL A 257 12.47 -25.83 8.13
C VAL A 257 13.48 -25.96 6.99
N GLU A 258 13.01 -26.02 5.75
CA GLU A 258 13.88 -26.15 4.58
C GLU A 258 14.77 -24.90 4.39
N ARG A 259 14.21 -23.71 4.62
CA ARG A 259 14.95 -22.44 4.65
C ARG A 259 16.08 -22.45 5.69
N ARG A 260 15.83 -22.95 6.90
CA ARG A 260 16.88 -23.06 7.91
C ARG A 260 17.99 -24.02 7.47
N LYS A 261 17.65 -25.13 6.79
CA LYS A 261 18.67 -26.06 6.26
C LYS A 261 19.55 -25.45 5.17
N SER A 262 19.04 -24.53 4.35
CA SER A 262 19.85 -23.84 3.33
C SER A 262 20.62 -22.64 3.88
N ALA A 263 20.12 -21.98 4.93
CA ALA A 263 20.79 -20.84 5.57
C ALA A 263 21.97 -21.22 6.49
N TYR A 264 21.89 -22.35 7.21
CA TYR A 264 22.95 -22.78 8.14
C TYR A 264 24.28 -23.24 7.49
N PRO A 265 24.31 -23.90 6.31
CA PRO A 265 25.55 -24.20 5.58
C PRO A 265 26.36 -22.96 5.21
N ALA A 266 25.69 -21.83 4.95
CA ALA A 266 26.33 -20.55 4.64
C ALA A 266 27.00 -19.88 5.85
N PHE A 267 26.78 -20.40 7.05
CA PHE A 267 27.33 -19.91 8.33
C PHE A 267 27.94 -21.05 9.16
N SER A 268 28.63 -22.01 8.52
CA SER A 268 29.49 -22.91 9.30
C SER A 268 30.65 -22.12 9.91
N PRO A 269 30.88 -22.20 11.22
CA PRO A 269 32.04 -21.56 11.83
C PRO A 269 33.29 -22.28 11.34
N SER A 270 34.20 -21.53 10.71
CA SER A 270 35.62 -21.87 10.66
C SER A 270 36.21 -21.84 12.07
#